data_AF-K1S7R3-F1
#
_entry.id   AF-K1S7R3-F1
#
_cell.length_a   1.000
_cell.length_b   1.000
_cell.length_c   1.000
_cell.angle_alpha   90.00
_cell.angle_beta   90.00
_cell.angle_gamma   90.00
#
_symmetry.space_group_name_H-M   'P 1'
#
loop_
_entity.id
_entity.type
_entity.pdbx_description
1 polymer ?
#
loop_
_entity_poly.entity_id
_entity_poly.type
_entity_poly.pdbx_seq_one_letter_code
_entity_poly.pdbx_strand_id
1 'polypeptide(L)'
;NYDPTPAARMIQEFVCENLSNWYVRLNRKRFWGGGLTRDKLAAYQTLYTCLETVSMLSAPFAPFISDRIFRDLNAVSGRHTDESVHLSTFPVCDSSLIDGELEQMMSMAQQVSSMVLALRRKVNIKVRQPLTKILIPVLDADTARRIEAVKGLIMSEVNVKEIELIENTTGLITKRIKPNFKTLGPKYGKQMKQIAALVAGFSQDQIAAIEASAETLLDVDGEKITVTPADFEITSEDMPGWLVATEGKLTVALDITITDDLRAEGIARELINRIQNIRKDSGFEVTDKIRVEIDDL
;
A
#
# COMPACT_ATOMS: atom_id res chain seq x y z
N ASN A 1 5.31 3.40 30.83
CA ASN A 1 5.60 4.85 30.65
C ASN A 1 4.38 5.75 30.78
N TYR A 2 3.17 5.24 31.08
CA TYR A 2 1.95 6.05 31.25
C TYR A 2 1.72 7.06 30.12
N ASP A 3 2.08 6.68 28.88
CA ASP A 3 1.90 7.52 27.71
C ASP A 3 0.68 7.03 26.92
N PRO A 4 -0.50 7.64 27.12
CA PRO A 4 -1.74 7.21 26.48
C PRO A 4 -1.77 7.51 24.98
N THR A 5 -1.01 8.50 24.52
CA THR A 5 -1.17 9.03 23.15
C THR A 5 -0.63 8.06 22.09
N PRO A 6 0.60 7.52 22.19
CA PRO A 6 1.09 6.51 21.25
C PRO A 6 0.22 5.25 21.27
N ALA A 7 -0.23 4.81 22.45
CA ALA A 7 -1.08 3.63 22.57
C ALA A 7 -2.41 3.81 21.81
N ALA A 8 -3.09 4.94 22.00
CA ALA A 8 -4.31 5.24 21.27
C ALA A 8 -4.07 5.35 19.75
N ARG A 9 -2.95 5.94 19.33
CA ARG A 9 -2.58 6.06 17.91
C ARG A 9 -2.32 4.70 17.25
N MET A 10 -1.63 3.79 17.93
CA MET A 10 -1.38 2.44 17.41
C MET A 10 -2.68 1.65 17.21
N ILE A 11 -3.63 1.77 18.16
CA ILE A 11 -4.96 1.16 18.02
C ILE A 11 -5.70 1.77 16.83
N GLN A 12 -5.72 3.09 16.72
CA GLN A 12 -6.36 3.80 15.62
C GLN A 12 -5.77 3.39 14.26
N GLU A 13 -4.44 3.34 14.15
CA GLU A 13 -3.73 2.94 12.94
C GLU A 13 -4.07 1.51 12.54
N PHE A 14 -4.04 0.56 13.48
CA PHE A 14 -4.45 -0.82 13.21
C PHE A 14 -5.90 -0.91 12.71
N VAL A 15 -6.84 -0.26 13.40
CA VAL A 15 -8.27 -0.31 13.04
C VAL A 15 -8.52 0.33 11.68
N CYS A 16 -7.94 1.49 11.42
CA CYS A 16 -8.15 2.23 10.18
C CYS A 16 -7.42 1.57 9.01
N GLU A 17 -6.10 1.39 9.11
CA GLU A 17 -5.27 1.03 7.97
C GLU A 17 -5.25 -0.47 7.72
N ASN A 18 -5.12 -1.29 8.77
CA ASN A 18 -4.96 -2.73 8.60
C ASN A 18 -6.31 -3.47 8.58
N LEU A 19 -7.21 -3.14 9.52
CA LEU A 19 -8.48 -3.84 9.63
C LEU A 19 -9.52 -3.31 8.65
N SER A 20 -9.83 -2.01 8.68
CA SER A 20 -10.92 -1.43 7.87
C SER A 20 -10.52 -1.25 6.41
N ASN A 21 -9.49 -0.44 6.14
CA ASN A 21 -9.08 -0.06 4.78
C ASN A 21 -8.47 -1.22 4.00
N TRP A 22 -7.91 -2.22 4.67
CA TRP A 22 -7.26 -3.34 4.01
C TRP A 22 -8.06 -4.64 4.18
N TYR A 23 -8.08 -5.22 5.38
CA TYR A 23 -8.64 -6.55 5.60
C TYR A 23 -10.13 -6.64 5.24
N VAL A 24 -10.99 -5.79 5.81
CA VAL A 24 -12.44 -5.85 5.57
C VAL A 24 -12.75 -5.57 4.10
N ARG A 25 -12.08 -4.59 3.49
CA ARG A 25 -12.31 -4.21 2.08
C ARG A 25 -11.95 -5.33 1.11
N LEU A 26 -10.78 -5.95 1.27
CA LEU A 26 -10.31 -7.05 0.41
C LEU A 26 -11.14 -8.32 0.59
N ASN A 27 -11.61 -8.58 1.82
CA ASN A 27 -12.33 -9.80 2.15
C ASN A 27 -13.85 -9.70 1.97
N ARG A 28 -14.39 -8.58 1.44
CA ARG A 28 -15.84 -8.42 1.17
C ARG A 28 -16.44 -9.62 0.45
N LYS A 29 -15.82 -10.10 -0.63
CA LYS A 29 -16.31 -11.25 -1.40
C LYS A 29 -16.43 -12.52 -0.55
N ARG A 30 -15.53 -12.72 0.42
CA ARG A 30 -15.56 -13.88 1.33
C ARG A 30 -16.74 -13.78 2.29
N PHE A 31 -17.07 -12.57 2.77
CA PHE A 31 -18.23 -12.34 3.64
C PHE A 31 -19.58 -12.48 2.90
N TRP A 32 -19.67 -12.06 1.65
CA TRP A 32 -20.91 -12.08 0.87
C TRP A 32 -21.13 -13.38 0.06
N GLY A 33 -20.11 -14.25 -0.06
CA GLY A 33 -20.24 -15.53 -0.74
C GLY A 33 -21.30 -16.44 -0.12
N GLY A 34 -21.98 -17.25 -0.94
CA GLY A 34 -22.99 -18.19 -0.47
C GLY A 34 -22.40 -19.34 0.34
N GLY A 35 -23.15 -19.82 1.34
CA GLY A 35 -22.74 -20.93 2.22
C GLY A 35 -21.69 -20.54 3.27
N LEU A 36 -21.48 -21.43 4.24
CA LEU A 36 -20.50 -21.27 5.32
C LEU A 36 -19.27 -22.13 5.02
N THR A 37 -18.46 -21.70 4.05
CA THR A 37 -17.25 -22.43 3.65
C THR A 37 -16.14 -22.26 4.70
N ARG A 38 -15.13 -23.16 4.67
CA ARG A 38 -13.93 -23.03 5.52
C ARG A 38 -13.22 -21.69 5.34
N ASP A 39 -13.19 -21.18 4.11
CA ASP A 39 -12.60 -19.89 3.80
C ASP A 39 -13.38 -18.72 4.44
N LYS A 40 -14.71 -18.74 4.32
CA LYS A 40 -15.58 -17.74 4.93
C LYS A 40 -15.50 -17.77 6.46
N LEU A 41 -15.44 -18.97 7.04
CA LEU A 41 -15.24 -19.16 8.48
C LEU A 41 -13.94 -18.55 8.96
N ALA A 42 -12.82 -18.81 8.26
CA ALA A 42 -11.54 -18.22 8.59
C ALA A 42 -11.60 -16.68 8.54
N ALA A 43 -12.26 -16.12 7.53
CA ALA A 43 -12.42 -14.66 7.41
C ALA A 43 -13.15 -14.06 8.63
N TYR A 44 -14.23 -14.70 9.08
CA TYR A 44 -14.99 -14.28 10.25
C TYR A 44 -14.24 -14.47 11.55
N GLN A 45 -13.54 -15.61 11.73
CA GLN A 45 -12.77 -15.88 12.94
C GLN A 45 -11.69 -14.82 13.15
N THR A 46 -10.92 -14.49 12.11
CA THR A 46 -9.92 -13.42 12.17
C THR A 46 -10.56 -12.07 12.48
N LEU A 47 -11.65 -11.70 11.79
CA LEU A 47 -12.33 -10.42 12.04
C LEU A 47 -12.88 -10.33 13.47
N TYR A 48 -13.49 -11.42 13.95
CA TYR A 48 -14.00 -11.53 15.31
C TYR A 48 -12.88 -11.32 16.33
N THR A 49 -11.77 -12.05 16.20
CA THR A 49 -10.62 -11.92 17.11
C THR A 49 -10.05 -10.50 17.10
N CYS A 50 -9.94 -9.86 15.93
CA CYS A 50 -9.49 -8.47 15.85
C CYS A 50 -10.45 -7.52 16.58
N LEU A 51 -11.77 -7.62 16.34
CA LEU A 51 -12.76 -6.74 16.97
C LEU A 51 -12.83 -6.95 18.49
N GLU A 52 -12.78 -8.20 18.95
CA GLU A 52 -12.73 -8.56 20.37
C GLU A 52 -11.49 -7.93 21.03
N THR A 53 -10.29 -8.20 20.48
CA THR A 53 -9.03 -7.66 21.02
C THR A 53 -9.00 -6.13 21.00
N VAL A 54 -9.43 -5.50 19.90
CA VAL A 54 -9.50 -4.04 19.78
C VAL A 54 -10.45 -3.45 20.82
N SER A 55 -11.61 -4.09 21.06
CA SER A 55 -12.55 -3.60 22.07
C SER A 55 -11.93 -3.62 23.47
N MET A 56 -11.16 -4.66 23.79
CA MET A 56 -10.44 -4.76 25.07
C MET A 56 -9.31 -3.73 25.18
N LEU A 57 -8.51 -3.55 24.14
CA LEU A 57 -7.43 -2.55 24.09
C LEU A 57 -7.96 -1.11 24.14
N SER A 58 -9.12 -0.86 23.54
CA SER A 58 -9.73 0.47 23.43
C SER A 58 -10.55 0.85 24.66
N ALA A 59 -10.91 -0.10 25.52
CA ALA A 59 -11.77 0.12 26.68
C ALA A 59 -11.31 1.28 27.60
N PRO A 60 -10.01 1.46 27.90
CA PRO A 60 -9.53 2.60 28.69
C PRO A 60 -9.70 3.97 28.02
N PHE A 61 -9.81 4.02 26.69
CA PHE A 61 -9.92 5.25 25.90
C PHE A 61 -11.35 5.58 25.49
N ALA A 62 -12.13 4.56 25.13
CA ALA A 62 -13.47 4.67 24.57
C ALA A 62 -14.43 3.67 25.25
N PRO A 63 -14.75 3.87 26.55
CA PRO A 63 -15.30 2.82 27.40
C PRO A 63 -16.68 2.33 26.98
N PHE A 64 -17.58 3.23 26.57
CA PHE A 64 -18.96 2.86 26.24
C PHE A 64 -19.06 2.05 24.94
N ILE A 65 -18.37 2.49 23.89
CA ILE A 65 -18.42 1.80 22.60
C ILE A 65 -17.66 0.48 22.65
N SER A 66 -16.53 0.45 23.36
CA SER A 66 -15.75 -0.77 23.55
C SER A 66 -16.55 -1.83 24.30
N ASP A 67 -17.23 -1.43 25.38
CA ASP A 67 -18.10 -2.34 26.14
C ASP A 67 -19.27 -2.86 25.30
N ARG A 68 -19.88 -1.98 24.49
CA ARG A 68 -20.96 -2.39 23.60
C ARG A 68 -20.50 -3.44 22.58
N ILE A 69 -19.39 -3.18 21.91
CA ILE A 69 -18.83 -4.11 20.90
C ILE A 69 -18.47 -5.44 21.55
N PHE A 70 -17.77 -5.41 22.69
CA PHE A 70 -17.38 -6.61 23.42
C PHE A 70 -18.59 -7.47 23.80
N ARG A 71 -19.62 -6.86 24.40
CA ARG A 71 -20.83 -7.59 24.81
C ARG A 71 -21.60 -8.16 23.62
N ASP A 72 -21.72 -7.41 22.52
CA ASP A 72 -22.40 -7.90 21.32
C ASP A 72 -21.68 -9.10 20.70
N LEU A 73 -20.34 -9.09 20.68
CA LEU A 73 -19.52 -10.22 20.22
C LEU A 73 -19.64 -11.42 21.17
N ASN A 74 -19.51 -11.18 22.47
CA ASN A 74 -19.53 -12.23 23.49
C ASN A 74 -20.92 -12.88 23.63
N ALA A 75 -22.02 -12.14 23.38
CA ALA A 75 -23.36 -12.69 23.34
C ALA A 75 -23.54 -13.79 22.27
N VAL A 76 -22.73 -13.76 21.21
CA VAL A 76 -22.72 -14.78 20.16
C VAL A 76 -21.76 -15.92 20.49
N SER A 77 -20.57 -15.60 21.01
CA SER A 77 -19.48 -16.57 21.15
C SER A 77 -19.45 -17.29 22.50
N GLY A 78 -19.90 -16.64 23.57
CA GLY A 78 -19.79 -17.13 24.96
C GLY A 78 -18.35 -17.34 25.44
N ARG A 79 -17.36 -16.69 24.81
CA ARG A 79 -15.94 -16.90 25.11
C ARG A 79 -15.50 -16.30 26.43
N HIS A 80 -16.18 -15.25 26.88
CA HIS A 80 -15.92 -14.56 28.14
C HIS A 80 -17.09 -14.77 29.10
N THR A 81 -16.78 -15.04 30.36
CA THR A 81 -17.77 -15.10 31.44
C THR A 81 -18.12 -13.71 31.98
N ASP A 82 -17.26 -12.73 31.72
CA ASP A 82 -17.42 -11.36 32.20
C ASP A 82 -18.57 -10.65 31.48
N GLU A 83 -19.40 -9.94 32.24
CA GLU A 83 -20.53 -9.18 31.69
C GLU A 83 -20.11 -7.92 30.94
N SER A 84 -18.88 -7.44 31.16
CA SER A 84 -18.36 -6.19 30.61
C SER A 84 -16.88 -6.32 30.28
N VAL A 85 -16.44 -5.60 29.25
CA VAL A 85 -15.02 -5.49 28.89
C VAL A 85 -14.19 -4.90 30.04
N HIS A 86 -14.80 -4.05 30.87
CA HIS A 86 -14.15 -3.39 32.01
C HIS A 86 -13.88 -4.32 33.19
N LEU A 87 -14.49 -5.51 33.18
CA LEU A 87 -14.26 -6.59 34.14
C LEU A 87 -13.35 -7.68 33.57
N SER A 88 -13.10 -7.64 32.25
CA SER A 88 -12.30 -8.64 31.56
C SER A 88 -10.80 -8.44 31.79
N THR A 89 -10.05 -9.54 31.74
CA THR A 89 -8.57 -9.47 31.82
C THR A 89 -8.01 -8.79 30.58
N PHE A 90 -7.05 -7.88 30.75
CA PHE A 90 -6.39 -7.21 29.63
C PHE A 90 -5.73 -8.24 28.67
N PRO A 91 -5.83 -8.07 27.35
CA PRO A 91 -5.33 -9.06 26.40
C PRO A 91 -3.82 -9.22 26.49
N VAL A 92 -3.36 -10.47 26.38
CA VAL A 92 -1.93 -10.83 26.40
C VAL A 92 -1.50 -11.18 24.98
N CYS A 93 -0.33 -10.68 24.58
CA CYS A 93 0.26 -10.98 23.28
C CYS A 93 0.65 -12.47 23.20
N ASP A 94 0.18 -13.15 22.15
CA ASP A 94 0.64 -14.48 21.78
C ASP A 94 1.74 -14.37 20.73
N SER A 95 3.00 -14.51 21.15
CA SER A 95 4.15 -14.40 20.26
C SER A 95 4.20 -15.49 19.19
N SER A 96 3.46 -16.59 19.33
CA SER A 96 3.42 -17.66 18.32
C SER A 96 2.63 -17.27 17.05
N LEU A 97 1.80 -16.22 17.15
CA LEU A 97 1.02 -15.69 16.03
C LEU A 97 1.75 -14.57 15.26
N ILE A 98 2.93 -14.14 15.74
CA ILE A 98 3.72 -13.09 15.10
C ILE A 98 4.55 -13.70 13.97
N ASP A 99 4.24 -13.30 12.73
CA ASP A 99 4.99 -13.68 11.53
C ASP A 99 5.53 -12.41 10.84
N GLY A 100 6.76 -12.05 11.19
CA GLY A 100 7.40 -10.84 10.67
C GLY A 100 7.68 -10.88 9.16
N GLU A 101 7.79 -12.05 8.55
CA GLU A 101 7.96 -12.17 7.09
C GLU A 101 6.63 -11.87 6.39
N LEU A 102 5.53 -12.43 6.90
CA LEU A 102 4.18 -12.14 6.40
C LEU A 102 3.81 -10.66 6.56
N GLU A 103 4.14 -10.06 7.71
CA GLU A 103 3.93 -8.63 7.96
C GLU A 103 4.70 -7.76 6.95
N GLN A 104 5.97 -8.08 6.67
CA GLN A 104 6.78 -7.38 5.68
C GLN A 104 6.19 -7.51 4.27
N MET A 105 5.79 -8.72 3.87
CA MET A 105 5.12 -8.95 2.59
C MET A 105 3.83 -8.14 2.46
N MET A 106 3.01 -8.10 3.50
CA MET A 106 1.75 -7.36 3.48
C MET A 106 1.97 -5.84 3.47
N SER A 107 2.98 -5.36 4.20
CA SER A 107 3.40 -3.95 4.17
C SER A 107 3.83 -3.54 2.76
N MET A 108 4.65 -4.35 2.08
CA MET A 108 5.02 -4.11 0.68
C MET A 108 3.79 -4.08 -0.23
N ALA A 109 2.83 -4.99 -0.06
CA ALA A 109 1.59 -4.97 -0.84
C ALA A 109 0.79 -3.67 -0.66
N GLN A 110 0.68 -3.17 0.57
CA GLN A 110 0.01 -1.91 0.88
C GLN A 110 0.75 -0.71 0.28
N GLN A 111 2.08 -0.65 0.44
CA GLN A 111 2.92 0.43 -0.09
C GLN A 111 2.83 0.51 -1.62
N VAL A 112 3.10 -0.60 -2.33
CA VAL A 112 2.99 -0.66 -3.80
C VAL A 112 1.59 -0.24 -4.24
N SER A 113 0.54 -0.75 -3.58
CA SER A 113 -0.83 -0.41 -3.93
C SER A 113 -1.11 1.09 -3.75
N SER A 114 -0.69 1.67 -2.62
CA SER A 114 -0.84 3.09 -2.34
C SER A 114 -0.13 3.96 -3.39
N MET A 115 1.11 3.60 -3.75
CA MET A 115 1.91 4.29 -4.76
C MET A 115 1.19 4.28 -6.12
N VAL A 116 0.73 3.11 -6.59
CA VAL A 116 -0.01 2.99 -7.87
C VAL A 116 -1.32 3.76 -7.84
N LEU A 117 -2.07 3.71 -6.73
CA LEU A 117 -3.30 4.49 -6.57
C LEU A 117 -3.04 6.00 -6.58
N ALA A 118 -1.91 6.45 -6.02
CA ALA A 118 -1.48 7.84 -6.08
C ALA A 118 -1.14 8.26 -7.52
N LEU A 119 -0.40 7.43 -8.25
CA LEU A 119 -0.10 7.65 -9.68
C LEU A 119 -1.38 7.76 -10.53
N ARG A 120 -2.33 6.83 -10.32
CA ARG A 120 -3.66 6.88 -10.96
C ARG A 120 -4.39 8.19 -10.68
N ARG A 121 -4.38 8.67 -9.43
CA ARG A 121 -5.00 9.96 -9.06
C ARG A 121 -4.33 11.16 -9.75
N LYS A 122 -2.99 11.15 -9.88
CA LYS A 122 -2.21 12.22 -10.55
C LYS A 122 -2.70 12.49 -11.97
N VAL A 123 -3.14 11.45 -12.69
CA VAL A 123 -3.68 11.54 -14.06
C VAL A 123 -5.18 11.25 -14.17
N ASN A 124 -5.89 11.26 -13.04
CA ASN A 124 -7.34 11.08 -12.96
C ASN A 124 -7.87 9.78 -13.61
N ILE A 125 -7.09 8.69 -13.58
CA ILE A 125 -7.53 7.37 -14.05
C ILE A 125 -8.17 6.61 -12.89
N LYS A 126 -9.47 6.32 -12.99
CA LYS A 126 -10.20 5.56 -11.95
C LYS A 126 -9.69 4.11 -11.85
N VAL A 127 -9.70 3.53 -10.66
CA VAL A 127 -9.32 2.11 -10.45
C VAL A 127 -10.16 1.15 -11.30
N ARG A 128 -11.44 1.47 -11.56
CA ARG A 128 -12.30 0.64 -12.44
C ARG A 128 -11.80 0.54 -13.88
N GLN A 129 -11.00 1.49 -14.36
CA GLN A 129 -10.29 1.40 -15.63
C GLN A 129 -9.07 0.47 -15.45
N PRO A 130 -9.09 -0.75 -16.02
CA PRO A 130 -7.91 -1.60 -15.99
C PRO A 130 -6.75 -0.96 -16.73
N LEU A 131 -5.54 -1.24 -16.26
CA LEU A 131 -4.28 -0.84 -16.91
C LEU A 131 -3.46 -2.09 -17.20
N THR A 132 -2.54 -1.97 -18.16
CA THR A 132 -1.74 -3.10 -18.66
C THR A 132 -0.87 -3.66 -17.56
N LYS A 133 0.12 -2.89 -17.09
CA LYS A 133 1.11 -3.39 -16.17
C LYS A 133 1.71 -2.33 -15.27
N ILE A 134 2.36 -2.80 -14.22
CA ILE A 134 3.32 -2.04 -13.43
C ILE A 134 4.69 -2.71 -13.53
N LEU A 135 5.73 -1.88 -13.49
CA LEU A 135 7.12 -2.34 -13.35
C LEU A 135 7.60 -2.00 -11.95
N ILE A 136 8.25 -2.96 -11.30
CA ILE A 136 8.86 -2.74 -9.99
C ILE A 136 10.33 -3.12 -10.08
N PRO A 137 11.25 -2.14 -10.00
CA PRO A 137 12.65 -2.41 -9.83
C PRO A 137 12.92 -3.13 -8.51
N VAL A 138 13.66 -4.23 -8.57
CA VAL A 138 14.08 -5.00 -7.40
C VAL A 138 15.60 -4.98 -7.31
N LEU A 139 16.12 -4.61 -6.14
CA LEU A 139 17.56 -4.50 -5.88
C LEU A 139 18.16 -5.81 -5.37
N ASP A 140 17.31 -6.73 -4.88
CA ASP A 140 17.70 -7.99 -4.27
C ASP A 140 16.62 -9.06 -4.46
N ALA A 141 17.04 -10.33 -4.37
CA ALA A 141 16.18 -11.48 -4.62
C ALA A 141 15.11 -11.68 -3.53
N ASP A 142 15.35 -11.22 -2.29
CA ASP A 142 14.37 -11.35 -1.21
C ASP A 142 13.20 -10.40 -1.40
N THR A 143 13.47 -9.15 -1.77
CA THR A 143 12.44 -8.19 -2.17
C THR A 143 11.62 -8.73 -3.34
N ALA A 144 12.27 -9.30 -4.36
CA ALA A 144 11.58 -9.90 -5.50
C ALA A 144 10.65 -11.05 -5.08
N ARG A 145 11.16 -11.99 -4.26
CA ARG A 145 10.39 -13.13 -3.74
C ARG A 145 9.16 -12.67 -2.96
N ARG A 146 9.32 -11.66 -2.09
CA ARG A 146 8.23 -11.13 -1.26
C ARG A 146 7.12 -10.50 -2.10
N ILE A 147 7.51 -9.65 -3.06
CA ILE A 147 6.53 -9.00 -3.96
C ILE A 147 5.83 -10.04 -4.83
N GLU A 148 6.54 -11.03 -5.35
CA GLU A 148 5.92 -12.10 -6.16
C GLU A 148 4.88 -12.87 -5.35
N ALA A 149 5.16 -13.17 -4.08
CA ALA A 149 4.23 -13.87 -3.20
C ALA A 149 2.95 -13.07 -2.87
N VAL A 150 2.96 -11.73 -3.00
CA VAL A 150 1.78 -10.86 -2.82
C VAL A 150 1.28 -10.21 -4.11
N LYS A 151 1.87 -10.55 -5.26
CA LYS A 151 1.59 -9.95 -6.57
C LYS A 151 0.11 -9.98 -6.93
N GLY A 152 -0.54 -11.13 -6.72
CA GLY A 152 -1.98 -11.28 -6.98
C GLY A 152 -2.84 -10.31 -6.18
N LEU A 153 -2.45 -10.04 -4.92
CA LEU A 153 -3.16 -9.09 -4.07
C LEU A 153 -3.02 -7.67 -4.61
N ILE A 154 -1.78 -7.23 -4.91
CA ILE A 154 -1.50 -5.91 -5.48
C ILE A 154 -2.27 -5.72 -6.79
N MET A 155 -2.18 -6.69 -7.72
CA MET A 155 -2.88 -6.63 -9.01
C MET A 155 -4.39 -6.46 -8.86
N SER A 156 -4.99 -7.21 -7.93
CA SER A 156 -6.43 -7.14 -7.66
C SER A 156 -6.83 -5.79 -7.06
N GLU A 157 -5.96 -5.23 -6.21
CA GLU A 157 -6.19 -3.97 -5.52
C GLU A 157 -6.15 -2.78 -6.48
N VAL A 158 -5.16 -2.77 -7.37
CA VAL A 158 -4.91 -1.64 -8.27
C VAL A 158 -5.43 -1.85 -9.68
N ASN A 159 -6.09 -2.98 -9.97
CA ASN A 159 -6.68 -3.37 -11.25
C ASN A 159 -5.71 -3.22 -12.43
N VAL A 160 -4.58 -3.93 -12.33
CA VAL A 160 -3.59 -4.07 -13.42
C VAL A 160 -3.53 -5.52 -13.89
N LYS A 161 -3.20 -5.74 -15.16
CA LYS A 161 -3.14 -7.11 -15.73
C LYS A 161 -1.85 -7.84 -15.40
N GLU A 162 -0.77 -7.11 -15.10
CA GLU A 162 0.53 -7.70 -14.84
C GLU A 162 1.38 -6.85 -13.88
N ILE A 163 2.27 -7.51 -13.14
CA ILE A 163 3.39 -6.91 -12.41
C ILE A 163 4.65 -7.57 -12.94
N GLU A 164 5.57 -6.77 -13.44
CA GLU A 164 6.86 -7.21 -13.94
C GLU A 164 7.95 -6.70 -13.00
N LEU A 165 8.75 -7.63 -12.46
CA LEU A 165 9.89 -7.30 -11.62
C LEU A 165 11.12 -7.17 -12.49
N ILE A 166 11.84 -6.06 -12.37
CA ILE A 166 13.02 -5.78 -13.21
C ILE A 166 14.25 -5.56 -12.33
N GLU A 167 15.37 -6.16 -12.72
CA GLU A 167 16.66 -5.96 -12.03
C GLU A 167 17.40 -4.74 -12.58
N ASN A 168 17.18 -4.40 -13.85
CA ASN A 168 17.82 -3.28 -14.51
C ASN A 168 16.80 -2.21 -14.89
N THR A 169 16.98 -1.00 -14.36
CA THR A 169 16.14 0.17 -14.64
C THR A 169 16.61 0.98 -15.84
N THR A 170 17.80 0.68 -16.38
CA THR A 170 18.44 1.44 -17.46
C THR A 170 17.58 1.40 -18.72
N GLY A 171 17.10 2.58 -19.14
CA GLY A 171 16.21 2.75 -20.28
C GLY A 171 14.71 2.73 -19.97
N LEU A 172 14.30 2.36 -18.74
CA LEU A 172 12.90 2.30 -18.30
C LEU A 172 12.55 3.36 -17.25
N ILE A 173 13.53 3.79 -16.44
CA ILE A 173 13.35 4.84 -15.44
C ILE A 173 14.51 5.82 -15.56
N THR A 174 14.20 7.08 -15.87
CA THR A 174 15.18 8.16 -15.92
C THR A 174 15.22 8.78 -14.54
N LYS A 175 16.36 8.67 -13.87
CA LYS A 175 16.61 9.32 -12.59
C LYS A 175 17.26 10.68 -12.84
N ARG A 176 16.81 11.68 -12.09
CA ARG A 176 17.44 12.98 -11.95
C ARG A 176 18.03 13.08 -10.55
N ILE A 177 19.29 13.47 -10.47
CA ILE A 177 20.00 13.71 -9.22
C ILE A 177 20.21 15.22 -9.03
N LYS A 178 20.02 15.69 -7.80
CA LYS A 178 20.39 17.05 -7.37
C LYS A 178 21.15 16.97 -6.06
N PRO A 179 22.12 17.85 -5.81
CA PRO A 179 22.76 17.91 -4.50
C PRO A 179 21.78 18.40 -3.43
N ASN A 180 21.81 17.77 -2.26
CA ASN A 180 21.08 18.23 -1.09
C ASN A 180 21.85 19.38 -0.42
N PHE A 181 21.40 20.61 -0.66
CA PHE A 181 22.05 21.81 -0.13
C PHE A 181 22.08 21.87 1.40
N LYS A 182 21.17 21.17 2.10
CA LYS A 182 21.13 21.16 3.57
C LYS A 182 22.27 20.34 4.17
N THR A 183 22.69 19.26 3.51
CA THR A 183 23.76 18.39 4.02
C THR A 183 25.14 18.78 3.44
N LEU A 184 25.20 19.10 2.15
CA LEU A 184 26.44 19.46 1.45
C LEU A 184 26.85 20.91 1.69
N GLY A 185 25.90 21.84 1.88
CA GLY A 185 26.18 23.27 2.07
C GLY A 185 27.12 23.57 3.25
N PRO A 186 26.87 23.03 4.47
CA PRO A 186 27.76 23.24 5.62
C PRO A 186 29.16 22.66 5.45
N LYS A 187 29.31 21.56 4.69
CA LYS A 187 30.59 20.85 4.49
C LYS A 187 31.42 21.45 3.35
N TYR A 188 30.75 21.78 2.25
CA TYR A 188 31.38 22.07 0.95
C TYR A 188 30.85 23.34 0.29
N GLY A 189 30.35 24.30 1.06
CA GLY A 189 29.69 25.50 0.54
C GLY A 189 30.49 26.27 -0.53
N LYS A 190 31.83 26.30 -0.44
CA LYS A 190 32.71 26.92 -1.45
C LYS A 190 32.73 26.19 -2.80
N GLN A 191 32.47 24.89 -2.80
CA GLN A 191 32.50 23.99 -3.97
C GLN A 191 31.09 23.63 -4.46
N MET A 192 30.03 24.17 -3.82
CA MET A 192 28.65 23.76 -4.09
C MET A 192 28.23 23.99 -5.55
N LYS A 193 28.77 25.04 -6.19
CA LYS A 193 28.50 25.33 -7.60
C LYS A 193 29.12 24.27 -8.52
N GLN A 194 30.33 23.84 -8.20
CA GLN A 194 31.07 22.80 -8.92
C GLN A 194 30.42 21.43 -8.72
N ILE A 195 30.04 21.09 -7.49
CA ILE A 195 29.30 19.86 -7.17
C ILE A 195 28.00 19.82 -7.96
N ALA A 196 27.22 20.91 -7.99
CA ALA A 196 25.98 20.97 -8.76
C ALA A 196 26.21 20.77 -10.27
N ALA A 197 27.27 21.36 -10.83
CA ALA A 197 27.62 21.20 -12.24
C ALA A 197 28.06 19.77 -12.58
N LEU A 198 28.88 19.15 -11.73
CA LEU A 198 29.33 17.77 -11.87
C LEU A 198 28.14 16.79 -11.80
N VAL A 199 27.31 16.93 -10.77
CA VAL A 199 26.14 16.07 -10.53
C VAL A 199 25.10 16.19 -11.64
N ALA A 200 24.92 17.38 -12.22
CA ALA A 200 24.02 17.58 -13.35
C ALA A 200 24.45 16.82 -14.62
N GLY A 201 25.73 16.43 -14.73
CA GLY A 201 26.28 15.66 -15.84
C GLY A 201 26.29 14.15 -15.63
N PHE A 202 25.80 13.63 -14.51
CA PHE A 202 25.85 12.20 -14.23
C PHE A 202 24.98 11.38 -15.17
N SER A 203 25.54 10.26 -15.64
CA SER A 203 24.80 9.23 -16.36
C SER A 203 23.88 8.45 -15.41
N GLN A 204 22.91 7.71 -15.97
CA GLN A 204 22.04 6.85 -15.17
C GLN A 204 22.82 5.81 -14.36
N ASP A 205 23.90 5.25 -14.94
CA ASP A 205 24.77 4.29 -14.25
C ASP A 205 25.50 4.93 -13.06
N GLN A 206 25.93 6.20 -13.19
CA GLN A 206 26.56 6.94 -12.08
C GLN A 206 25.56 7.24 -10.96
N ILE A 207 24.33 7.62 -11.30
CA ILE A 207 23.26 7.85 -10.30
C ILE A 207 22.94 6.55 -9.57
N ALA A 208 22.81 5.42 -10.29
CA ALA A 208 22.56 4.11 -9.70
C ALA A 208 23.71 3.66 -8.79
N ALA A 209 24.97 3.90 -9.19
CA ALA A 209 26.13 3.57 -8.38
C ALA A 209 26.18 4.36 -7.06
N ILE A 210 25.80 5.65 -7.08
CA ILE A 210 25.72 6.48 -5.87
C ILE A 210 24.65 5.95 -4.92
N GLU A 211 23.49 5.58 -5.43
CA GLU A 211 22.37 5.08 -4.61
C GLU A 211 22.66 3.70 -3.97
N ALA A 212 23.39 2.83 -4.69
CA ALA A 212 23.75 1.50 -4.21
C ALA A 212 24.93 1.49 -3.23
N SER A 213 25.77 2.54 -3.23
CA SER A 213 26.99 2.61 -2.43
C SER A 213 26.74 3.33 -1.10
N ALA A 214 27.30 2.82 0.00
CA ALA A 214 27.23 3.51 1.29
C ALA A 214 27.94 4.88 1.25
N GLU A 215 29.08 4.93 0.56
CA GLU A 215 29.85 6.13 0.31
C GLU A 215 30.40 6.13 -1.12
N THR A 216 30.50 7.30 -1.73
CA THR A 216 31.10 7.51 -3.05
C THR A 216 32.15 8.61 -2.96
N LEU A 217 33.30 8.40 -3.59
CA LEU A 217 34.33 9.43 -3.76
C LEU A 217 34.08 10.18 -5.07
N LEU A 218 33.83 11.49 -4.97
CA LEU A 218 33.70 12.38 -6.11
C LEU A 218 34.96 13.25 -6.24
N ASP A 219 35.41 13.44 -7.46
CA ASP A 219 36.48 14.39 -7.78
C ASP A 219 35.85 15.71 -8.24
N VAL A 220 36.08 16.78 -7.47
CA VAL A 220 35.57 18.13 -7.74
C VAL A 220 36.77 19.06 -7.85
N ASP A 221 37.12 19.45 -9.07
CA ASP A 221 38.28 20.31 -9.39
C ASP A 221 39.62 19.78 -8.81
N GLY A 222 39.83 18.45 -8.77
CA GLY A 222 41.05 17.82 -8.27
C GLY A 222 41.05 17.54 -6.76
N GLU A 223 39.97 17.89 -6.06
CA GLU A 223 39.77 17.55 -4.65
C GLU A 223 38.78 16.38 -4.53
N LYS A 224 39.19 15.35 -3.78
CA LYS A 224 38.35 14.18 -3.53
C LYS A 224 37.45 14.44 -2.33
N ILE A 225 36.14 14.46 -2.56
CA ILE A 225 35.13 14.56 -1.50
C ILE A 225 34.42 13.22 -1.32
N THR A 226 34.13 12.85 -0.07
CA THR A 226 33.32 11.67 0.25
C THR A 226 31.88 12.10 0.45
N VAL A 227 30.98 11.49 -0.31
CA VAL A 227 29.54 11.76 -0.27
C VAL A 227 28.76 10.48 0.00
N THR A 228 27.58 10.62 0.58
CA THR A 228 26.64 9.52 0.86
C THR A 228 25.37 9.69 0.02
N PRO A 229 24.52 8.65 -0.14
CA PRO A 229 23.22 8.81 -0.79
C PRO A 229 22.35 9.93 -0.19
N ALA A 230 22.48 10.16 1.13
CA ALA A 230 21.74 11.22 1.85
C ALA A 230 22.17 12.64 1.44
N ASP A 231 23.33 12.79 0.80
CA ASP A 231 23.82 14.06 0.28
C ASP A 231 23.20 14.45 -1.06
N PHE A 232 22.30 13.62 -1.60
CA PHE A 232 21.63 13.85 -2.86
C PHE A 232 20.11 13.68 -2.75
N GLU A 233 19.40 14.46 -3.55
CA GLU A 233 17.99 14.28 -3.86
C GLU A 233 17.90 13.56 -5.22
N ILE A 234 17.69 12.25 -5.19
CA ILE A 234 17.48 11.42 -6.38
C ILE A 234 15.98 11.28 -6.58
N THR A 235 15.50 11.64 -7.76
CA THR A 235 14.08 11.59 -8.14
C THR A 235 13.94 10.85 -9.46
N SER A 236 12.91 10.02 -9.58
CA SER A 236 12.55 9.38 -10.84
C SER A 236 11.67 10.34 -11.66
N GLU A 237 11.93 10.45 -12.96
CA GLU A 237 11.10 11.24 -13.90
C GLU A 237 10.11 10.35 -14.64
N ASP A 238 8.92 10.92 -14.89
CA ASP A 238 7.90 10.29 -15.74
C ASP A 238 8.42 10.19 -17.20
N MET A 239 8.09 9.08 -17.87
CA MET A 239 8.38 8.88 -19.29
C MET A 239 7.08 8.93 -20.11
N PRO A 240 7.13 9.16 -21.43
CA PRO A 240 5.93 9.06 -22.27
C PRO A 240 5.21 7.71 -22.07
N GLY A 241 3.96 7.75 -21.59
CA GLY A 241 3.15 6.56 -21.31
C GLY A 241 3.39 5.92 -19.93
N TRP A 242 4.33 6.41 -19.12
CA TRP A 242 4.68 5.86 -17.82
C TRP A 242 4.74 6.92 -16.73
N LEU A 243 4.18 6.61 -15.56
CA LEU A 243 4.36 7.42 -14.36
C LEU A 243 5.19 6.69 -13.34
N VAL A 244 6.09 7.39 -12.65
CA VAL A 244 6.97 6.77 -11.65
C VAL A 244 6.73 7.38 -10.27
N ALA A 245 6.68 6.52 -9.27
CA ALA A 245 6.69 6.91 -7.85
C ALA A 245 7.83 6.18 -7.15
N THR A 246 8.50 6.88 -6.23
CA THR A 246 9.53 6.33 -5.37
C THR A 246 9.19 6.68 -3.92
N GLU A 247 9.20 5.68 -3.04
CA GLU A 247 8.99 5.81 -1.59
C GLU A 247 10.05 4.97 -0.86
N GLY A 248 10.98 5.66 -0.19
CA GLY A 248 12.14 5.00 0.41
C GLY A 248 12.96 4.26 -0.65
N LYS A 249 13.12 2.93 -0.48
CA LYS A 249 13.84 2.07 -1.43
C LYS A 249 12.94 1.47 -2.53
N LEU A 250 11.63 1.66 -2.42
CA LEU A 250 10.66 1.07 -3.34
C LEU A 250 10.37 2.05 -4.48
N THR A 251 10.43 1.57 -5.72
CA THR A 251 10.03 2.34 -6.90
C THR A 251 8.98 1.56 -7.67
N VAL A 252 7.98 2.26 -8.20
CA VAL A 252 6.92 1.67 -9.02
C VAL A 252 6.72 2.54 -10.25
N ALA A 253 6.73 1.93 -11.44
CA ALA A 253 6.33 2.56 -12.69
C ALA A 253 4.99 2.00 -13.14
N LEU A 254 4.04 2.87 -13.51
CA LEU A 254 2.72 2.52 -13.98
C LEU A 254 2.55 2.85 -15.46
N ASP A 255 2.21 1.86 -16.28
CA ASP A 255 1.79 2.07 -17.67
C ASP A 255 0.40 2.70 -17.68
N ILE A 256 0.29 3.92 -18.19
CA ILE A 256 -0.97 4.67 -18.30
C ILE A 256 -1.59 4.59 -19.70
N THR A 257 -1.02 3.78 -20.58
CA THR A 257 -1.54 3.58 -21.94
C THR A 257 -2.84 2.78 -21.88
N ILE A 258 -3.94 3.37 -22.37
CA ILE A 258 -5.25 2.71 -22.41
C ILE A 258 -5.52 2.25 -23.84
N THR A 259 -5.35 0.95 -24.08
CA THR A 259 -5.75 0.30 -25.33
C THR A 259 -7.27 0.26 -25.48
N ASP A 260 -7.76 -0.01 -26.69
CA ASP A 260 -9.20 -0.08 -26.96
C ASP A 260 -9.88 -1.21 -26.15
N ASP A 261 -9.22 -2.36 -26.00
CA ASP A 261 -9.71 -3.48 -25.17
C ASP A 261 -9.83 -3.08 -23.69
N LEU A 262 -8.82 -2.39 -23.15
CA LEU A 262 -8.86 -1.90 -21.77
C LEU A 262 -9.97 -0.86 -21.59
N ARG A 263 -10.17 0.01 -22.59
CA ARG A 263 -11.25 1.01 -22.57
C ARG A 263 -12.62 0.32 -22.55
N ALA A 264 -12.84 -0.67 -23.40
CA ALA A 264 -14.08 -1.45 -23.44
C ALA A 264 -14.34 -2.17 -22.10
N GLU A 265 -13.32 -2.80 -21.51
CA GLU A 265 -13.43 -3.44 -20.20
C GLU A 265 -13.75 -2.43 -19.09
N GLY A 266 -13.13 -1.25 -19.13
CA GLY A 266 -13.43 -0.15 -18.20
C GLY A 266 -14.88 0.33 -18.29
N ILE A 267 -15.41 0.47 -19.51
CA ILE A 267 -16.82 0.82 -19.75
C ILE A 267 -17.75 -0.26 -19.19
N ALA A 268 -17.47 -1.55 -19.44
CA ALA A 268 -18.24 -2.65 -18.91
C ALA A 268 -18.28 -2.65 -17.37
N ARG A 269 -17.15 -2.36 -16.72
CA ARG A 269 -17.09 -2.21 -15.24
C ARG A 269 -17.88 -1.01 -14.74
N GLU A 270 -17.85 0.11 -15.46
CA GLU A 270 -18.65 1.29 -15.09
C GLU A 270 -20.15 1.01 -15.21
N LEU A 271 -20.57 0.28 -16.25
CA LEU A 271 -21.94 -0.18 -16.42
C LEU A 271 -22.38 -1.07 -15.25
N ILE A 272 -21.59 -2.09 -14.90
CA ILE A 272 -21.86 -2.95 -13.74
C ILE A 272 -21.97 -2.09 -12.47
N ASN A 273 -21.06 -1.15 -12.25
CA ASN A 273 -21.10 -0.28 -11.08
C ASN A 273 -22.39 0.56 -11.03
N ARG A 274 -22.86 1.10 -12.16
CA ARG A 274 -24.13 1.83 -12.24
C ARG A 274 -25.32 0.95 -11.91
N ILE A 275 -25.36 -0.27 -12.46
CA ILE A 275 -26.41 -1.25 -12.16
C ILE A 275 -26.44 -1.57 -10.66
N GLN A 276 -25.26 -1.80 -10.05
CA GLN A 276 -25.17 -2.11 -8.62
C GLN A 276 -25.61 -0.94 -7.73
N ASN A 277 -25.33 0.30 -8.13
CA ASN A 277 -25.81 1.48 -7.43
C ASN A 277 -27.34 1.61 -7.53
N ILE A 278 -27.91 1.51 -8.73
CA ILE A 278 -29.37 1.55 -8.95
C ILE A 278 -30.07 0.46 -8.14
N ARG A 279 -29.51 -0.76 -8.14
CA ARG A 279 -30.02 -1.88 -7.32
C ARG A 279 -30.11 -1.48 -5.85
N LYS A 280 -29.02 -0.94 -5.29
CA LYS A 280 -28.98 -0.52 -3.89
C LYS A 280 -29.96 0.60 -3.60
N ASP A 281 -30.02 1.61 -4.47
CA ASP A 281 -30.91 2.77 -4.32
C ASP A 281 -32.39 2.37 -4.43
N SER A 282 -32.67 1.26 -5.12
CA SER A 282 -34.00 0.64 -5.23
C SER A 282 -34.34 -0.29 -4.04
N GLY A 283 -33.46 -0.39 -3.03
CA GLY A 283 -33.70 -1.16 -1.81
C GLY A 283 -33.50 -2.67 -1.94
N PHE A 284 -32.88 -3.16 -3.02
CA PHE A 284 -32.58 -4.59 -3.18
C PHE A 284 -31.34 -5.00 -2.41
N GLU A 285 -31.37 -6.23 -1.89
CA GLU A 285 -30.25 -6.87 -1.22
C GLU A 285 -29.20 -7.39 -2.21
N VAL A 286 -27.98 -7.62 -1.70
CA VAL A 286 -26.87 -8.09 -2.56
C VAL A 286 -27.17 -9.44 -3.21
N THR A 287 -27.98 -10.27 -2.55
CA THR A 287 -28.37 -11.62 -2.95
C THR A 287 -29.56 -11.68 -3.91
N ASP A 288 -30.23 -10.56 -4.14
CA ASP A 288 -31.44 -10.54 -4.96
C ASP A 288 -31.13 -10.76 -6.44
N LYS A 289 -31.97 -11.55 -7.11
CA LYS A 289 -31.95 -11.69 -8.57
C LYS A 289 -32.72 -10.53 -9.19
N ILE A 290 -32.06 -9.75 -10.04
CA ILE A 290 -32.66 -8.59 -10.70
C ILE A 290 -32.77 -8.82 -12.20
N ARG A 291 -33.81 -8.23 -12.82
CA ARG A 291 -33.91 -8.07 -14.27
C ARG A 291 -33.39 -6.68 -14.62
N VAL A 292 -32.44 -6.62 -15.55
CA VAL A 292 -31.85 -5.36 -16.05
C VAL A 292 -32.26 -5.18 -17.50
N GLU A 293 -32.72 -4.00 -17.83
CA GLU A 293 -33.03 -3.56 -19.19
C GLU A 293 -32.15 -2.34 -19.48
N ILE A 294 -31.53 -2.33 -20.67
CA ILE A 294 -30.70 -1.22 -21.14
C ILE A 294 -31.48 -0.60 -22.28
N ASP A 295 -31.87 0.66 -22.12
CA ASP A 295 -32.58 1.41 -23.14
C ASP A 295 -31.57 2.18 -24.00
N ASP A 296 -31.79 2.17 -25.32
CA ASP A 296 -31.00 2.97 -26.25
C ASP A 296 -31.64 4.36 -26.34
N LEU A 297 -30.91 5.39 -25.89
CA LEU A 297 -31.31 6.80 -26.06
C LEU A 297 -30.93 7.33 -27.45
#